data_AF-A0A380FM83-F1
#
_entry.id   AF-A0A380FM83-F1
#
_cell.length_a   1.000
_cell.length_b   1.000
_cell.length_c   1.000
_cell.angle_alpha   90.00
_cell.angle_beta   90.00
_cell.angle_gamma   90.00
#
_symmetry.space_group_name_H-M   'P 1'
#
loop_
_entity.id
_entity.type
_entity.pdbx_description
1 polymer ?
#
loop_
_entity_poly.entity_id
_entity_poly.type
_entity_poly.pdbx_seq_one_letter_code
_entity_poly.pdbx_strand_id
1 'polypeptide(L)'
;MTQQFIIIILLIALGYTLKRINYFKANDSQVFSTLVLNVTLPSLVIVNLNKADLDVSLSILPIMMIAYGIIAKIIVVWFFLKYDNHVRGATGMMMASLNIGLFAYPLVEAIWPESGMIYFGMADIGGAIIMFGVTYFVGSYFSSGGDSFDFKYLGKNLLRSVPLMTYIIMFILNMANIHFPKPVIDFFTVLSGANMPLSMILLGLMLNFSIDRRFFANCFEIYWYPLRSRYYCRIVSTFLPTSE
;
A
#
# COMPACT_ATOMS: atom_id res chain seq x y z
N MET A 1 21.01 2.16 -9.05
CA MET A 1 20.40 2.83 -7.88
C MET A 1 20.15 4.33 -8.13
N THR A 2 21.17 5.20 -8.23
CA THR A 2 20.95 6.66 -8.30
C THR A 2 20.19 7.14 -9.55
N GLN A 3 20.45 6.55 -10.72
CA GLN A 3 19.76 6.92 -11.97
C GLN A 3 18.26 6.58 -11.97
N GLN A 4 17.87 5.41 -11.47
CA GLN A 4 16.45 5.02 -11.38
C GLN A 4 15.68 5.96 -10.46
N PHE A 5 16.29 6.36 -9.34
CA PHE A 5 15.67 7.31 -8.42
C PHE A 5 15.45 8.68 -9.06
N ILE A 6 16.42 9.17 -9.84
CA ILE A 6 16.27 10.41 -10.61
C ILE A 6 15.11 10.27 -11.61
N ILE A 7 15.00 9.15 -12.33
CA ILE A 7 13.91 8.90 -13.27
C ILE A 7 12.55 8.92 -12.56
N ILE A 8 12.43 8.28 -11.40
CA ILE A 8 11.22 8.31 -10.57
C ILE A 8 10.84 9.75 -10.22
N ILE A 9 11.79 10.55 -9.72
CA ILE A 9 11.55 11.95 -9.37
C ILE A 9 11.09 12.75 -10.59
N LEU A 10 11.72 12.54 -11.75
CA LEU A 10 11.36 13.23 -12.99
C LEU A 10 9.95 12.85 -13.47
N LEU A 11 9.55 11.58 -13.33
CA LEU A 11 8.20 11.12 -13.68
C LEU A 11 7.13 11.71 -12.75
N ILE A 12 7.43 11.78 -11.44
CA ILE A 12 6.55 12.44 -10.45
C ILE A 12 6.44 13.94 -10.78
N ALA A 13 7.57 14.60 -11.04
CA ALA A 13 7.60 16.02 -11.40
C ALA A 13 6.85 16.29 -12.70
N LEU A 14 6.94 15.39 -13.68
CA LEU A 14 6.18 15.45 -14.93
C LEU A 14 4.68 15.40 -14.66
N GLY A 15 4.20 14.39 -13.91
CA GLY A 15 2.80 14.27 -13.54
C GLY A 15 2.27 15.51 -12.82
N TYR A 16 3.03 16.02 -11.85
CA TYR A 16 2.68 17.25 -11.15
C TYR A 16 2.63 18.47 -12.08
N THR A 17 3.59 18.61 -13.00
CA THR A 17 3.64 19.72 -13.97
C THR A 17 2.44 19.67 -14.91
N LEU A 18 2.09 18.50 -15.43
CA LEU A 18 0.94 18.31 -16.33
C LEU A 18 -0.39 18.66 -15.66
N LYS A 19 -0.54 18.36 -14.36
CA LYS A 19 -1.66 18.85 -13.56
C LYS A 19 -1.65 20.37 -13.41
N ARG A 20 -0.49 20.97 -13.11
CA ARG A 20 -0.36 22.42 -12.88
C ARG A 20 -0.68 23.26 -14.11
N ILE A 21 -0.38 22.77 -15.30
CA ILE A 21 -0.77 23.42 -16.56
C ILE A 21 -2.22 23.11 -16.99
N ASN A 22 -3.00 22.43 -16.13
CA ASN A 22 -4.37 21.99 -16.39
C ASN A 22 -4.53 21.06 -17.61
N TYR A 23 -3.48 20.34 -17.99
CA TYR A 23 -3.57 19.31 -19.04
C TYR A 23 -4.37 18.10 -18.53
N PHE A 24 -4.09 17.69 -17.28
CA PHE A 24 -4.87 16.69 -16.56
C PHE A 24 -5.66 17.35 -15.43
N LYS A 25 -6.94 17.03 -15.34
CA LYS A 25 -7.84 17.43 -14.24
C LYS A 25 -7.74 16.42 -13.09
N ALA A 26 -8.24 16.81 -11.91
CA ALA A 26 -8.25 15.94 -10.73
C ALA A 26 -8.94 14.58 -10.99
N ASN A 27 -10.03 14.57 -11.76
CA ASN A 27 -10.75 13.35 -12.13
C ASN A 27 -9.94 12.41 -13.03
N ASP A 28 -8.96 12.92 -13.78
CA ASP A 28 -8.16 12.10 -14.68
C ASP A 28 -7.24 11.15 -13.90
N SER A 29 -6.86 11.52 -12.66
CA SER A 29 -6.10 10.63 -11.76
C SER A 29 -6.79 9.27 -11.53
N GLN A 30 -8.12 9.23 -11.58
CA GLN A 30 -8.88 7.99 -11.42
C GLN A 30 -8.75 7.07 -12.64
N VAL A 31 -8.62 7.63 -13.84
CA VAL A 31 -8.38 6.86 -15.07
C VAL A 31 -7.01 6.21 -15.00
N PHE A 32 -5.97 6.95 -14.61
CA PHE A 32 -4.63 6.42 -14.40
C PHE A 32 -4.61 5.33 -13.33
N SER A 33 -5.25 5.55 -12.17
CA SER A 33 -5.35 4.54 -11.10
C SER A 33 -6.04 3.26 -11.58
N THR A 34 -7.12 3.39 -12.35
CA THR A 34 -7.85 2.26 -12.92
C THR A 34 -6.98 1.47 -13.89
N LEU A 35 -6.23 2.16 -14.75
CA LEU A 35 -5.31 1.52 -15.69
C LEU A 35 -4.18 0.78 -14.95
N VAL A 36 -3.60 1.42 -13.92
CA VAL A 36 -2.52 0.83 -13.12
C VAL A 36 -3.01 -0.43 -12.41
N LEU A 37 -4.07 -0.32 -11.61
CA LEU A 37 -4.54 -1.43 -10.76
C LEU A 37 -5.14 -2.59 -11.53
N ASN A 38 -5.73 -2.35 -12.71
CA ASN A 38 -6.45 -3.40 -13.44
C ASN A 38 -5.69 -3.94 -14.65
N VAL A 39 -4.64 -3.26 -15.12
CA VAL A 39 -3.91 -3.67 -16.33
C VAL A 39 -2.42 -3.82 -16.04
N THR A 40 -1.71 -2.74 -15.72
CA THR A 40 -0.24 -2.80 -15.68
C THR A 40 0.30 -3.53 -14.46
N LEU A 41 -0.31 -3.32 -13.30
CA LEU A 41 0.09 -3.99 -12.06
C LEU A 41 -0.20 -5.50 -12.10
N PRO A 42 -1.40 -5.98 -12.51
CA PRO A 42 -1.63 -7.39 -12.73
C PRO A 42 -0.64 -8.01 -13.73
N SER A 43 -0.35 -7.31 -14.83
CA SER A 43 0.62 -7.77 -15.83
C SER A 43 2.01 -7.93 -15.21
N LEU A 44 2.43 -6.97 -14.37
CA LEU A 44 3.69 -7.03 -13.64
C LEU A 44 3.75 -8.24 -12.69
N VAL A 45 2.67 -8.50 -11.97
CA VAL A 45 2.58 -9.67 -11.08
C VAL A 45 2.68 -10.98 -11.88
N ILE A 46 1.98 -11.08 -13.02
CA ILE A 46 2.01 -12.27 -13.88
C ILE A 46 3.44 -12.55 -14.36
N VAL A 47 4.14 -11.54 -14.88
CA VAL A 47 5.50 -11.70 -15.40
C VAL A 47 6.47 -12.14 -14.31
N ASN A 48 6.45 -11.48 -13.15
CA ASN A 48 7.39 -11.78 -12.06
C ASN A 48 7.10 -13.11 -11.37
N LEU A 49 5.83 -13.48 -11.19
CA LEU A 49 5.46 -14.72 -10.52
C LEU A 49 5.47 -15.95 -11.43
N ASN A 50 5.48 -15.81 -12.75
CA ASN A 50 5.39 -16.97 -13.64
C ASN A 50 6.52 -17.99 -13.42
N LYS A 51 7.73 -17.54 -13.07
CA LYS A 51 8.89 -18.41 -12.80
C LYS A 51 9.59 -18.10 -11.48
N ALA A 52 8.87 -17.48 -10.55
CA ALA A 52 9.42 -17.17 -9.23
C ALA A 52 9.68 -18.46 -8.44
N ASP A 53 10.81 -18.53 -7.75
CA ASP A 53 11.05 -19.55 -6.73
C ASP A 53 10.25 -19.20 -5.48
N LEU A 54 9.06 -19.78 -5.36
CA LEU A 54 8.15 -19.55 -4.25
C LEU A 54 8.38 -20.59 -3.15
N ASP A 55 8.63 -20.11 -1.94
CA ASP A 55 8.68 -20.94 -0.75
C ASP A 55 7.43 -20.69 0.11
N VAL A 56 6.91 -21.75 0.72
CA VAL A 56 5.80 -21.71 1.67
C VAL A 56 6.13 -20.81 2.87
N SER A 57 7.42 -20.67 3.22
CA SER A 57 7.90 -19.76 4.26
C SER A 57 7.44 -18.31 4.06
N LEU A 58 7.19 -17.87 2.81
CA LEU A 58 6.68 -16.55 2.47
C LEU A 58 5.26 -16.29 3.01
N SER A 59 4.50 -17.35 3.34
CA SER A 59 3.16 -17.26 3.94
C SER A 59 3.17 -16.64 5.33
N ILE A 60 4.34 -16.43 5.95
CA ILE A 60 4.47 -15.68 7.20
C ILE A 60 4.25 -14.18 6.99
N LEU A 61 4.51 -13.64 5.80
CA LEU A 61 4.46 -12.20 5.52
C LEU A 61 3.03 -11.62 5.60
N PRO A 62 1.98 -12.24 5.02
CA PRO A 62 0.61 -11.79 5.22
C PRO A 62 0.22 -11.76 6.71
N ILE A 63 0.64 -12.77 7.48
CA ILE A 63 0.35 -12.87 8.92
C ILE A 63 1.03 -11.74 9.68
N MET A 64 2.32 -11.48 9.41
CA MET A 64 3.04 -10.36 10.00
C MET A 64 2.40 -9.02 9.64
N MET A 65 1.93 -8.86 8.41
CA MET A 65 1.31 -7.62 7.97
C MET A 65 -0.07 -7.38 8.61
N ILE A 66 -0.83 -8.44 8.83
CA ILE A 66 -2.08 -8.39 9.61
C ILE A 66 -1.77 -8.05 11.07
N ALA A 67 -0.79 -8.72 11.70
CA ALA A 67 -0.40 -8.43 13.07
C ALA A 67 0.04 -6.97 13.23
N TYR A 68 0.90 -6.49 12.33
CA TYR A 68 1.32 -5.10 12.26
C TYR A 68 0.14 -4.14 12.16
N GLY A 69 -0.79 -4.38 11.21
CA GLY A 69 -1.94 -3.51 10.99
C GLY A 69 -2.89 -3.45 12.19
N ILE A 70 -3.15 -4.59 12.84
CA ILE A 70 -4.00 -4.64 14.05
C ILE A 70 -3.30 -3.91 15.20
N ILE A 71 -2.03 -4.21 15.47
CA ILE A 71 -1.26 -3.59 16.56
C ILE A 71 -1.19 -2.07 16.36
N ALA A 72 -0.86 -1.61 15.15
CA ALA A 72 -0.77 -0.18 14.84
C ALA A 72 -2.10 0.55 15.08
N LYS A 73 -3.23 -0.06 14.69
CA LYS A 73 -4.57 0.51 14.91
C LYS A 73 -4.94 0.53 16.39
N ILE A 74 -4.67 -0.54 17.14
CA ILE A 74 -4.90 -0.58 18.59
C ILE A 74 -4.10 0.51 19.30
N ILE A 75 -2.81 0.63 18.98
CA ILE A 75 -1.92 1.64 19.56
C ILE A 75 -2.48 3.04 19.30
N VAL A 76 -2.86 3.36 18.05
CA VAL A 76 -3.39 4.69 17.75
C VAL A 76 -4.74 4.94 18.42
N VAL A 77 -5.67 3.98 18.41
CA VAL A 77 -6.97 4.17 19.09
C VAL A 77 -6.76 4.38 20.59
N TRP A 78 -5.77 3.72 21.20
CA TRP A 78 -5.40 3.91 22.59
C TRP A 78 -4.83 5.31 22.87
N PHE A 79 -3.90 5.80 22.04
CA PHE A 79 -3.39 7.17 22.18
C PHE A 79 -4.48 8.24 22.03
N PHE A 80 -5.52 7.95 21.26
CA PHE A 80 -6.61 8.89 20.99
C PHE A 80 -7.84 8.72 21.88
N LEU A 81 -7.75 7.96 22.98
CA LEU A 81 -8.85 7.73 23.93
C LEU A 81 -9.48 9.02 24.49
N LYS A 82 -8.72 10.12 24.55
CA LYS A 82 -9.19 11.42 25.06
C LYS A 82 -10.05 12.21 24.07
N TYR A 83 -10.06 11.81 22.80
CA TYR A 83 -10.83 12.46 21.74
C TYR A 83 -12.16 11.75 21.53
N ASP A 84 -13.06 12.45 20.84
CA ASP A 84 -14.36 11.92 20.49
C ASP A 84 -14.25 10.76 19.47
N ASN A 85 -15.34 10.01 19.32
CA ASN A 85 -15.37 8.83 18.46
C ASN A 85 -15.11 9.15 16.99
N HIS A 86 -15.45 10.34 16.50
CA HIS A 86 -15.19 10.72 15.11
C HIS A 86 -13.69 10.80 14.83
N VAL A 87 -12.92 11.47 15.70
CA VAL A 87 -11.45 11.57 15.57
C VAL A 87 -10.80 10.19 15.75
N ARG A 88 -11.26 9.39 16.72
CA ARG A 88 -10.74 8.03 16.95
C ARG A 88 -10.97 7.11 15.75
N GLY A 89 -12.17 7.16 15.17
CA GLY A 89 -12.53 6.41 13.96
C GLY A 89 -11.71 6.84 12.76
N ALA A 90 -11.64 8.15 12.49
CA ALA A 90 -10.87 8.68 11.36
C ALA A 90 -9.39 8.32 11.45
N THR A 91 -8.74 8.55 12.59
CA THR A 91 -7.32 8.24 12.76
C THR A 91 -7.08 6.72 12.72
N GLY A 92 -7.95 5.92 13.36
CA GLY A 92 -7.86 4.46 13.31
C GLY A 92 -8.07 3.87 11.91
N MET A 93 -8.89 4.50 11.09
CA MET A 93 -9.05 4.14 9.68
C MET A 93 -7.81 4.48 8.86
N MET A 94 -7.22 5.66 9.06
CA MET A 94 -6.04 6.13 8.31
C MET A 94 -4.78 5.33 8.64
N MET A 95 -4.62 4.88 9.89
CA MET A 95 -3.44 4.13 10.31
C MET A 95 -3.35 2.76 9.69
N ALA A 96 -2.15 2.40 9.25
CA ALA A 96 -1.83 1.12 8.62
C ALA A 96 -2.71 0.76 7.40
N SER A 97 -3.37 1.74 6.79
CA SER A 97 -4.09 1.60 5.53
C SER A 97 -3.15 1.96 4.38
N LEU A 98 -2.29 1.02 4.00
CA LEU A 98 -1.33 1.21 2.91
C LEU A 98 -1.96 0.82 1.58
N ASN A 99 -1.90 1.70 0.58
CA ASN A 99 -2.26 1.36 -0.79
C ASN A 99 -1.00 0.88 -1.53
N ILE A 100 -0.53 -0.31 -1.16
CA ILE A 100 0.76 -0.87 -1.61
C ILE A 100 0.74 -0.99 -3.13
N GLY A 101 -0.34 -1.52 -3.71
CA GLY A 101 -0.53 -1.70 -5.15
C GLY A 101 -0.21 -0.48 -6.01
N LEU A 102 -0.71 0.71 -5.65
CA LEU A 102 -0.58 1.89 -6.49
C LEU A 102 0.83 2.50 -6.50
N PHE A 103 1.53 2.44 -5.36
CA PHE A 103 2.71 3.28 -5.12
C PHE A 103 3.94 2.54 -4.66
N ALA A 104 3.78 1.47 -3.90
CA ALA A 104 4.92 0.71 -3.39
C ALA A 104 5.49 -0.21 -4.48
N TYR A 105 4.63 -0.88 -5.26
CA TYR A 105 5.10 -1.85 -6.27
C TYR A 105 6.11 -1.28 -7.27
N PRO A 106 5.89 -0.13 -7.91
CA PRO A 106 6.86 0.36 -8.88
C PRO A 106 8.15 0.92 -8.23
N LEU A 107 8.09 1.34 -6.97
CA LEU A 107 9.29 1.68 -6.21
C LEU A 107 10.09 0.42 -5.86
N VAL A 108 9.40 -0.62 -5.42
CA VAL A 108 10.00 -1.92 -5.07
C VAL A 108 10.58 -2.59 -6.30
N GLU A 109 9.88 -2.57 -7.43
CA GLU A 109 10.38 -3.06 -8.72
C GLU A 109 11.68 -2.33 -9.12
N ALA A 110 11.75 -1.02 -8.90
CA ALA A 110 12.94 -0.25 -9.23
C ALA A 110 14.14 -0.56 -8.31
N ILE A 111 13.91 -0.87 -7.02
CA ILE A 111 14.97 -1.10 -6.02
C ILE A 111 15.36 -2.59 -5.95
N TRP A 112 14.38 -3.49 -5.99
CA TRP A 112 14.50 -4.95 -5.87
C TRP A 112 13.67 -5.65 -6.96
N PRO A 113 14.13 -5.65 -8.22
CA PRO A 113 13.36 -6.18 -9.34
C PRO A 113 13.01 -7.66 -9.21
N GLU A 114 13.97 -8.48 -8.77
CA GLU A 114 13.82 -9.94 -8.74
C GLU A 114 13.04 -10.43 -7.51
N SER A 115 13.41 -9.96 -6.32
CA SER A 115 12.88 -10.50 -5.06
C SER A 115 11.75 -9.66 -4.47
N GLY A 116 11.78 -8.35 -4.65
CA GLY A 116 10.87 -7.41 -4.00
C GLY A 116 9.40 -7.66 -4.34
N MET A 117 9.12 -8.08 -5.57
CA MET A 117 7.75 -8.34 -6.03
C MET A 117 7.08 -9.51 -5.33
N ILE A 118 7.84 -10.54 -5.01
CA ILE A 118 7.33 -11.70 -4.28
C ILE A 118 6.98 -11.30 -2.84
N TYR A 119 7.91 -10.64 -2.14
CA TYR A 119 7.72 -10.21 -0.75
C TYR A 119 6.58 -9.21 -0.58
N PHE A 120 6.54 -8.18 -1.43
CA PHE A 120 5.50 -7.15 -1.35
C PHE A 120 4.13 -7.66 -1.76
N GLY A 121 4.05 -8.60 -2.70
CA GLY A 121 2.77 -9.21 -3.03
C GLY A 121 2.19 -10.09 -1.92
N MET A 122 3.04 -10.82 -1.19
CA MET A 122 2.58 -11.51 0.01
C MET A 122 2.12 -10.53 1.10
N ALA A 123 2.89 -9.45 1.31
CA ALA A 123 2.51 -8.41 2.26
C ALA A 123 1.18 -7.72 1.86
N ASP A 124 0.93 -7.55 0.56
CA ASP A 124 -0.31 -6.94 0.03
C ASP A 124 -1.55 -7.79 0.31
N ILE A 125 -1.44 -9.13 0.38
CA ILE A 125 -2.53 -10.00 0.86
C ILE A 125 -2.94 -9.61 2.29
N GLY A 126 -1.96 -9.51 3.20
CA GLY A 126 -2.22 -9.11 4.58
C GLY A 126 -2.73 -7.67 4.67
N GLY A 127 -2.18 -6.77 3.85
CA GLY A 127 -2.61 -5.39 3.71
C GLY A 127 -4.07 -5.25 3.27
N ALA A 128 -4.51 -6.06 2.31
CA ALA A 128 -5.90 -6.08 1.84
C ALA A 128 -6.88 -6.53 2.93
N ILE A 129 -6.50 -7.51 3.77
CA ILE A 129 -7.30 -7.94 4.93
C ILE A 129 -7.41 -6.80 5.96
N ILE A 130 -6.32 -6.09 6.21
CA ILE A 130 -6.35 -4.90 7.08
C ILE A 130 -7.25 -3.81 6.49
N MET A 131 -7.12 -3.52 5.20
CA MET A 131 -7.86 -2.44 4.53
C MET A 131 -9.36 -2.73 4.42
N PHE A 132 -9.76 -3.93 4.01
CA PHE A 132 -11.17 -4.24 3.80
C PHE A 132 -11.86 -4.81 5.04
N GLY A 133 -11.11 -5.41 5.95
CA GLY A 133 -11.65 -6.00 7.19
C GLY A 133 -11.50 -5.05 8.37
N VAL A 134 -10.27 -4.88 8.85
CA VAL A 134 -10.01 -4.18 10.11
C VAL A 134 -10.31 -2.68 10.00
N THR A 135 -9.90 -2.00 8.93
CA THR A 135 -10.21 -0.58 8.69
C THR A 135 -11.71 -0.36 8.57
N TYR A 136 -12.43 -1.23 7.86
CA TYR A 136 -13.88 -1.16 7.74
C TYR A 136 -14.57 -1.36 9.10
N PHE A 137 -14.11 -2.33 9.89
CA PHE A 137 -14.60 -2.58 11.25
C PHE A 137 -14.38 -1.37 12.17
N VAL A 138 -13.17 -0.80 12.19
CA VAL A 138 -12.88 0.42 12.96
C VAL A 138 -13.83 1.54 12.54
N GLY A 139 -14.04 1.68 11.24
CA GLY A 139 -14.93 2.69 10.70
C GLY A 139 -16.39 2.56 11.13
N SER A 140 -16.96 1.36 10.98
CA SER A 140 -18.34 1.06 11.38
C SER A 140 -18.54 1.18 12.89
N TYR A 141 -17.58 0.70 13.68
CA TYR A 141 -17.60 0.78 15.14
C TYR A 141 -17.68 2.22 15.65
N PHE A 142 -16.89 3.14 15.08
CA PHE A 142 -16.83 4.53 15.54
C PHE A 142 -17.87 5.47 14.91
N SER A 143 -18.51 5.08 13.80
CA SER A 143 -19.50 5.92 13.08
C SER A 143 -20.96 5.58 13.38
N SER A 144 -21.31 4.30 13.52
CA SER A 144 -22.71 3.86 13.41
C SER A 144 -23.24 3.06 14.61
N GLY A 145 -22.53 3.07 15.74
CA GLY A 145 -23.07 2.48 16.97
C GLY A 145 -23.26 0.96 16.91
N GLY A 146 -22.25 0.26 16.39
CA GLY A 146 -22.10 -1.19 16.53
C GLY A 146 -22.80 -2.00 15.45
N ASP A 147 -22.06 -2.32 14.38
CA ASP A 147 -22.36 -3.49 13.56
C ASP A 147 -21.15 -4.43 13.55
N SER A 148 -21.46 -5.72 13.55
CA SER A 148 -20.50 -6.82 13.56
C SER A 148 -19.60 -6.80 12.34
N PHE A 149 -18.41 -7.40 12.46
CA PHE A 149 -17.48 -7.61 11.34
C PHE A 149 -18.19 -8.30 10.16
N ASP A 150 -18.38 -7.58 9.04
CA ASP A 150 -19.05 -8.12 7.85
C ASP A 150 -18.06 -8.94 7.02
N PHE A 151 -17.99 -10.25 7.30
CA PHE A 151 -17.19 -11.20 6.54
C PHE A 151 -17.61 -11.28 5.06
N LYS A 152 -18.89 -11.02 4.73
CA LYS A 152 -19.38 -11.03 3.35
C LYS A 152 -18.84 -9.82 2.59
N TYR A 153 -18.80 -8.64 3.22
CA TYR A 153 -18.18 -7.44 2.66
C TYR A 153 -16.68 -7.64 2.44
N LEU A 154 -15.97 -8.17 3.44
CA LEU A 154 -14.54 -8.50 3.33
C LEU A 154 -14.28 -9.43 2.15
N GLY A 155 -14.95 -10.60 2.13
CA GLY A 155 -14.76 -11.59 1.08
C GLY A 155 -15.06 -11.03 -0.31
N LYS A 156 -16.15 -10.27 -0.46
CA LYS A 156 -16.51 -9.64 -1.74
C LYS A 156 -15.46 -8.64 -2.22
N ASN A 157 -14.89 -7.84 -1.34
CA ASN A 157 -13.89 -6.84 -1.73
C ASN A 157 -12.51 -7.43 -1.99
N LEU A 158 -12.11 -8.46 -1.23
CA LEU A 158 -10.90 -9.23 -1.54
C LEU A 158 -11.00 -9.85 -2.94
N LEU A 159 -12.12 -10.52 -3.23
CA LEU A 159 -12.34 -11.15 -4.55
C LEU A 159 -12.47 -10.12 -5.70
N ARG A 160 -12.90 -8.89 -5.41
CA ARG A 160 -13.02 -7.83 -6.40
C ARG A 160 -11.69 -7.10 -6.67
N SER A 161 -10.72 -7.23 -5.77
CA SER A 161 -9.40 -6.62 -5.94
C SER A 161 -8.60 -7.36 -7.01
N VAL A 162 -8.50 -6.76 -8.19
CA VAL A 162 -7.78 -7.35 -9.33
C VAL A 162 -6.31 -7.64 -9.01
N PRO A 163 -5.53 -6.73 -8.37
CA PRO A 163 -4.14 -7.02 -8.02
C PRO A 163 -4.01 -8.23 -7.08
N LEU A 164 -4.85 -8.27 -6.05
CA LEU A 164 -4.84 -9.34 -5.05
C LEU A 164 -5.18 -10.70 -5.70
N MET A 165 -6.25 -10.74 -6.48
CA MET A 165 -6.67 -11.97 -7.14
C MET A 165 -5.64 -12.46 -8.14
N THR A 166 -5.02 -11.55 -8.90
CA THR A 166 -3.93 -11.91 -9.83
C THR A 166 -2.77 -12.54 -9.08
N TYR A 167 -2.39 -11.98 -7.94
CA TYR A 167 -1.31 -12.52 -7.12
C TYR A 167 -1.65 -13.90 -6.56
N ILE A 168 -2.83 -14.08 -5.98
CA ILE A 168 -3.28 -15.39 -5.44
C ILE A 168 -3.33 -16.44 -6.55
N ILE A 169 -3.89 -16.12 -7.72
CA ILE A 169 -3.99 -17.05 -8.85
C ILE A 169 -2.58 -17.43 -9.34
N MET A 170 -1.71 -16.45 -9.55
CA MET A 170 -0.34 -16.70 -10.02
C MET A 170 0.47 -17.52 -9.01
N PHE A 171 0.31 -17.26 -7.71
CA PHE A 171 0.93 -18.04 -6.65
C PHE A 171 0.49 -19.52 -6.72
N ILE A 172 -0.82 -19.77 -6.84
CA ILE A 172 -1.37 -21.13 -6.96
C ILE A 172 -0.86 -21.82 -8.24
N LEU A 173 -0.85 -21.12 -9.37
CA LEU A 173 -0.38 -21.67 -10.64
C LEU A 173 1.10 -22.03 -10.59
N ASN A 174 1.94 -21.15 -10.03
CA ASN A 174 3.36 -21.40 -9.87
C ASN A 174 3.61 -22.59 -8.92
N MET A 175 2.91 -22.68 -7.79
CA MET A 175 2.99 -23.85 -6.89
C MET A 175 2.53 -25.15 -7.56
N ALA A 176 1.55 -25.08 -8.46
CA ALA A 176 1.13 -26.21 -9.30
C ALA A 176 2.11 -26.51 -10.46
N ASN A 177 3.22 -25.77 -10.57
CA ASN A 177 4.18 -25.83 -11.69
C ASN A 177 3.55 -25.55 -13.06
N ILE A 178 2.43 -24.83 -13.11
CA ILE A 178 1.76 -24.43 -14.34
C ILE A 178 2.31 -23.08 -14.78
N HIS A 179 3.05 -23.11 -15.89
CA HIS A 179 3.70 -21.93 -16.45
C HIS A 179 3.00 -21.48 -17.73
N PHE A 180 2.87 -20.17 -17.92
CA PHE A 180 2.34 -19.62 -19.15
C PHE A 180 3.33 -19.78 -20.32
N PRO A 181 2.84 -20.01 -21.55
CA PRO A 181 3.69 -20.09 -22.73
C PRO A 181 4.30 -18.73 -23.05
N LYS A 182 5.48 -18.76 -23.68
CA LYS A 182 6.28 -17.56 -23.96
C LYS A 182 5.51 -16.40 -24.63
N PRO A 183 4.66 -16.61 -25.66
CA PRO A 183 3.94 -15.50 -26.30
C PRO A 183 3.00 -14.73 -25.36
N VAL A 184 2.42 -15.42 -24.37
CA VAL A 184 1.53 -14.80 -23.38
C VAL A 184 2.33 -13.94 -22.41
N ILE A 185 3.48 -14.44 -21.96
CA ILE A 185 4.38 -13.67 -21.09
C ILE A 185 4.98 -12.47 -21.81
N ASP A 186 5.35 -12.60 -23.09
CA ASP A 186 5.87 -11.49 -23.88
C ASP A 186 4.82 -10.36 -24.00
N PHE A 187 3.54 -10.70 -24.19
CA PHE A 187 2.44 -9.74 -24.17
C PHE A 187 2.34 -9.00 -22.81
N PHE A 188 2.32 -9.74 -21.70
CA PHE A 188 2.26 -9.13 -20.36
C PHE A 188 3.52 -8.34 -20.00
N THR A 189 4.69 -8.68 -20.57
CA THR A 189 5.95 -7.96 -20.37
C THR A 189 5.88 -6.55 -20.95
N VAL A 190 5.22 -6.37 -22.11
CA VAL A 190 4.99 -5.04 -22.67
C VAL A 190 4.09 -4.20 -21.76
N LEU A 191 3.02 -4.80 -21.23
CA LEU A 191 2.09 -4.12 -20.33
C LEU A 191 2.72 -3.79 -18.97
N SER A 192 3.53 -4.70 -18.41
CA SER A 192 4.21 -4.50 -17.13
C SER A 192 5.23 -3.36 -17.20
N GLY A 193 5.92 -3.21 -18.33
CA GLY A 193 6.87 -2.11 -18.55
C GLY A 193 6.25 -0.71 -18.45
N ALA A 194 4.94 -0.58 -18.64
CA ALA A 194 4.22 0.68 -18.47
C ALA A 194 3.87 0.99 -17.00
N ASN A 195 4.00 0.02 -16.08
CA ASN A 195 3.57 0.17 -14.69
C ASN A 195 4.33 1.28 -13.96
N MET A 196 5.66 1.23 -13.98
CA MET A 196 6.49 2.22 -13.29
C MET A 196 6.26 3.65 -13.78
N PRO A 197 6.28 3.94 -15.10
CA PRO A 197 5.96 5.28 -15.60
C PRO A 197 4.57 5.78 -15.17
N LEU A 198 3.53 4.96 -15.36
CA LEU A 198 2.15 5.38 -15.08
C LEU A 198 1.90 5.62 -13.60
N SER A 199 2.41 4.75 -12.72
CA SER A 199 2.25 4.89 -11.28
C SER A 199 2.98 6.11 -10.72
N MET A 200 4.17 6.43 -11.23
CA MET A 200 4.94 7.62 -10.81
C MET A 200 4.31 8.92 -11.33
N ILE A 201 3.77 8.92 -12.55
CA ILE A 201 2.97 10.06 -13.04
C ILE A 201 1.70 10.23 -12.22
N LEU A 202 1.00 9.14 -11.90
CA LEU A 202 -0.19 9.15 -11.06
C LEU A 202 0.10 9.73 -9.66
N LEU A 203 1.22 9.36 -9.03
CA LEU A 203 1.69 9.99 -7.80
C LEU A 203 1.77 11.51 -7.95
N GLY A 204 2.45 11.98 -9.01
CA GLY A 204 2.55 13.41 -9.33
C GLY A 204 1.20 14.10 -9.50
N LEU A 205 0.24 13.44 -10.15
CA LEU A 205 -1.13 13.92 -10.31
C LEU A 205 -1.89 14.00 -8.98
N MET A 206 -1.66 13.09 -8.05
CA MET A 206 -2.31 13.11 -6.74
C MET A 206 -1.70 14.13 -5.78
N LEU A 207 -0.46 14.58 -6.00
CA LEU A 207 0.17 15.61 -5.17
C LEU A 207 -0.60 16.94 -5.22
N ASN A 208 -1.07 17.38 -4.07
CA ASN A 208 -1.66 18.70 -3.84
C ASN A 208 -0.91 19.39 -2.71
N PHE A 209 -0.11 20.41 -3.05
CA PHE A 209 0.51 21.27 -2.04
C PHE A 209 -0.50 22.32 -1.56
N SER A 210 -1.57 21.87 -0.92
CA SER A 210 -2.53 22.72 -0.21
C SER A 210 -2.46 22.38 1.28
N ILE A 211 -1.44 22.91 1.94
CA ILE A 211 -1.29 22.76 3.39
C ILE A 211 -2.17 23.84 4.05
N ASP A 212 -3.36 23.46 4.51
CA ASP A 212 -4.17 24.34 5.35
C ASP A 212 -3.48 24.46 6.71
N ARG A 213 -3.07 25.69 7.08
CA ARG A 213 -2.33 25.98 8.32
C ARG A 213 -3.06 25.49 9.58
N ARG A 214 -4.38 25.32 9.52
CA ARG A 214 -5.20 24.77 10.62
C ARG A 214 -4.90 23.29 10.93
N PHE A 215 -4.53 22.49 9.93
CA PHE A 215 -4.15 21.08 10.14
C PHE A 215 -2.76 20.91 10.75
N PHE A 216 -1.86 21.89 10.55
CA PHE A 216 -0.48 21.79 11.04
C PHE A 216 -0.39 21.80 12.57
N ALA A 217 -1.23 22.59 13.25
CA ALA A 217 -1.27 22.65 14.72
C ALA A 217 -1.71 21.31 15.32
N ASN A 218 -2.75 20.69 14.75
CA ASN A 218 -3.29 19.42 15.23
C ASN A 218 -2.39 18.23 14.86
N CYS A 219 -1.75 18.23 13.68
CA CYS A 219 -0.78 17.20 13.30
C CYS A 219 0.47 17.21 14.20
N PHE A 220 0.95 18.37 14.62
CA PHE A 220 2.08 18.47 15.56
C PHE A 220 1.73 17.90 16.93
N GLU A 221 0.51 18.17 17.41
CA GLU A 221 0.03 17.63 18.68
C GLU A 221 -0.12 16.09 18.61
N ILE A 222 -0.67 15.57 17.51
CA ILE A 222 -0.84 14.13 17.25
C ILE A 222 0.49 13.39 17.08
N TYR A 223 1.45 13.96 16.35
CA TYR A 223 2.73 13.31 16.05
C TYR A 223 3.74 13.42 17.21
N TRP A 224 3.66 14.49 18.00
CA TRP A 224 4.59 14.73 19.11
C TRP A 224 4.13 14.06 20.41
N TYR A 225 2.84 13.79 20.61
CA TYR A 225 2.36 13.15 21.85
C TYR A 225 2.94 11.74 22.12
N PRO A 226 3.09 10.85 21.12
CA PRO A 226 3.78 9.56 21.30
C PRO A 226 5.25 9.74 21.70
N LEU A 227 5.94 10.75 21.15
CA LEU A 227 7.32 11.10 21.49
C LEU A 227 7.45 11.80 22.86
N ARG A 228 6.41 12.52 23.30
CA ARG A 228 6.38 13.24 24.58
C ARG A 228 6.17 12.31 25.77
N SER A 229 5.71 11.08 25.53
CA SER A 229 5.78 9.99 26.51
C SER A 229 7.25 9.61 26.74
N ARG A 230 7.88 10.29 27.73
CA ARG A 230 9.27 10.15 28.18
C ARG A 230 9.75 8.70 28.46
N TYR A 231 8.86 7.71 28.43
CA TYR A 231 9.20 6.31 28.66
C TYR A 231 9.72 5.60 27.39
N TYR A 232 9.30 6.01 26.18
CA TYR A 232 9.63 5.27 24.95
C TYR A 232 11.01 5.61 24.35
N CYS A 233 11.49 6.86 24.47
CA CYS A 233 12.87 7.19 24.06
C CYS A 233 13.93 6.39 24.82
N ARG A 234 13.63 5.94 26.05
CA ARG A 234 14.56 5.19 26.89
C ARG A 234 14.66 3.71 26.54
N ILE A 235 13.59 3.14 25.96
CA ILE A 235 13.54 1.73 25.51
C ILE A 235 14.15 1.60 24.11
N VAL A 236 13.93 2.59 23.23
CA VAL A 236 14.54 2.59 21.89
C VAL A 236 16.04 2.87 21.96
N SER A 237 16.51 3.68 22.92
CA SER A 237 17.94 3.92 23.13
C SER A 237 18.68 2.75 23.78
N THR A 238 17.98 1.73 24.31
CA THR A 238 18.61 0.51 24.87
C THR A 238 18.76 -0.61 23.84
N PHE A 239 18.14 -0.48 22.65
CA PHE A 239 18.19 -1.49 21.59
C PHE A 239 18.95 -1.05 20.33
N LEU A 240 19.50 0.17 20.30
CA LEU A 240 20.43 0.60 19.27
C LEU A 240 21.85 0.27 19.72
N PRO A 241 22.55 -0.70 19.10
CA PRO A 241 23.97 -0.89 19.35
C PRO A 241 24.70 0.36 18.86
N THR A 242 25.35 1.05 19.78
CA THR A 242 26.35 2.07 19.45
C THR A 242 27.51 1.37 18.77
N SER A 243 27.67 1.60 17.48
CA SER A 243 28.92 1.30 16.77
C SER A 243 30.00 2.23 17.34
N GLU A 244 30.95 1.66 18.07
CA GLU A 244 32.33 2.17 18.08
C GLU A 244 32.98 1.93 16.71
#